data_AF-A0A235F5Z1-F1
#
_entry.id   AF-A0A235F5Z1-F1
#
_cell.length_a   1.000
_cell.length_b   1.000
_cell.length_c   1.000
_cell.angle_alpha   90.00
_cell.angle_beta   90.00
_cell.angle_gamma   90.00
#
_symmetry.space_group_name_H-M   'P 1'
#
loop_
_entity.id
_entity.type
_entity.pdbx_description
1 polymer ?
#
loop_
_entity_poly.entity_id
_entity_poly.type
_entity_poly.pdbx_seq_one_letter_code
_entity_poly.pdbx_strand_id
1 'polypeptide(L)'
;MEIINTGLTILNICIVTNLLYAFLFLISRSAGEGFANWISSGSDIVTGIMYIFFIGLTFITANLIYETYNWFISRMLLIVYIVALIFIMTLLP
;
A
#
# COMPACT_ATOMS: atom_id res chain seq x y z
N MET A 1 -24.76 6.88 -12.46
CA MET A 1 -23.93 5.74 -12.93
C MET A 1 -22.48 6.16 -13.13
N GLU A 2 -22.19 7.27 -13.80
CA GLU A 2 -20.80 7.73 -14.03
C GLU A 2 -19.99 7.97 -12.74
N ILE A 3 -20.55 8.65 -11.74
CA ILE A 3 -19.86 8.92 -10.46
C ILE A 3 -19.46 7.63 -9.74
N ILE A 4 -20.32 6.61 -9.76
CA ILE A 4 -20.05 5.30 -9.14
C ILE A 4 -18.90 4.62 -9.88
N ASN A 5 -18.91 4.66 -11.22
CA ASN A 5 -17.85 4.10 -12.05
C ASN A 5 -16.52 4.82 -11.84
N THR A 6 -16.53 6.16 -11.74
CA THR A 6 -15.33 6.95 -11.43
C THR A 6 -14.78 6.60 -10.04
N GLY A 7 -15.66 6.42 -9.05
CA GLY A 7 -15.27 5.99 -7.70
C GLY A 7 -14.61 4.61 -7.68
N LEU A 8 -15.17 3.64 -8.41
CA LEU A 8 -14.59 2.30 -8.57
C LEU A 8 -13.21 2.35 -9.25
N THR A 9 -13.06 3.15 -10.30
CA THR A 9 -11.76 3.35 -10.96
C THR A 9 -10.71 3.92 -10.00
N ILE A 10 -11.06 4.94 -9.20
CA ILE A 10 -10.15 5.51 -8.20
C ILE A 10 -9.76 4.46 -7.17
N LEU A 11 -10.72 3.66 -6.70
CA LEU A 11 -10.45 2.60 -5.72
C LEU A 11 -9.53 1.51 -6.30
N ASN A 12 -9.73 1.12 -7.55
CA ASN A 12 -8.82 0.20 -8.26
C ASN A 12 -7.39 0.76 -8.36
N ILE A 13 -7.23 2.05 -8.68
CA ILE A 13 -5.91 2.70 -8.71
C ILE A 13 -5.27 2.68 -7.31
N CYS A 14 -6.04 2.94 -6.24
CA CYS A 14 -5.56 2.85 -4.86
C CYS A 14 -5.09 1.43 -4.52
N ILE A 15 -5.83 0.40 -4.90
CA ILE A 15 -5.45 -1.00 -4.64
C ILE A 15 -4.17 -1.36 -5.39
N VAL A 16 -4.07 -1.00 -6.68
CA VAL A 16 -2.86 -1.27 -7.48
C VAL A 16 -1.65 -0.56 -6.90
N THR A 17 -1.80 0.69 -6.44
CA THR A 17 -0.71 1.44 -5.81
C THR A 17 -0.26 0.78 -4.51
N ASN A 18 -1.19 0.35 -3.66
CA ASN A 18 -0.90 -0.39 -2.43
C ASN A 18 -0.24 -1.75 -2.71
N LEU A 19 -0.63 -2.42 -3.79
CA LEU A 19 -0.06 -3.71 -4.22
C LEU A 19 1.40 -3.56 -4.66
N LEU A 20 1.68 -2.59 -5.54
CA LEU A 20 3.06 -2.28 -5.96
C LEU A 20 3.94 -1.92 -4.77
N TYR A 21 3.39 -1.15 -3.84
CA TYR A 21 4.12 -0.76 -2.63
C TYR A 21 4.33 -1.92 -1.66
N ALA A 22 3.40 -2.88 -1.59
CA ALA A 22 3.57 -4.08 -0.79
C ALA A 22 4.70 -4.96 -1.33
N PHE A 23 4.87 -5.03 -2.66
CA PHE A 23 6.04 -5.69 -3.26
C PHE A 23 7.35 -5.00 -2.90
N LEU A 24 7.37 -3.67 -2.81
CA LEU A 24 8.55 -2.94 -2.37
C LEU A 24 8.96 -3.34 -0.95
N PHE A 25 7.99 -3.39 -0.02
CA PHE A 25 8.21 -3.88 1.35
C PHE A 25 8.65 -5.35 1.41
N LEU A 26 8.06 -6.21 0.57
CA LEU A 26 8.42 -7.63 0.50
C LEU A 26 9.89 -7.83 0.12
N ILE A 27 10.38 -7.04 -0.84
CA ILE A 27 11.78 -7.03 -1.27
C ILE A 27 12.64 -6.50 -0.12
N SER A 28 12.33 -5.29 0.37
CA SER A 28 13.08 -4.65 1.45
C SER A 28 12.24 -3.66 2.26
N ARG A 29 12.25 -3.84 3.59
CA ARG A 29 11.67 -2.90 4.55
C ARG A 29 12.25 -1.49 4.38
N SER A 30 13.58 -1.37 4.25
CA SER A 30 14.23 -0.07 4.13
C SER A 30 13.88 0.65 2.83
N ALA A 31 13.63 -0.08 1.75
CA ALA A 31 13.19 0.50 0.49
C ALA A 31 11.75 1.02 0.60
N GLY A 32 10.86 0.26 1.25
CA GLY A 32 9.50 0.69 1.57
C GLY A 32 9.49 1.98 2.40
N GLU A 33 10.17 1.97 3.55
CA GLU A 33 10.29 3.14 4.42
C GLU A 33 10.93 4.34 3.71
N GLY A 34 12.00 4.12 2.94
CA GLY A 34 12.68 5.16 2.17
C GLY A 34 11.77 5.80 1.12
N PHE A 35 10.97 5.00 0.42
CA PHE A 35 10.00 5.49 -0.56
C PHE A 35 8.89 6.31 0.10
N ALA A 36 8.36 5.84 1.23
CA ALA A 36 7.38 6.60 2.02
C ALA A 36 7.94 7.96 2.45
N ASN A 37 9.15 7.96 3.03
CA ASN A 37 9.80 9.17 3.51
C ASN A 37 10.11 10.15 2.36
N TRP A 38 10.51 9.63 1.19
CA TRP A 38 10.73 10.45 0.00
C TRP A 38 9.43 11.14 -0.44
N ILE A 39 8.32 10.41 -0.52
CA ILE A 39 7.01 10.99 -0.87
C ILE A 39 6.56 12.02 0.17
N SER A 40 6.66 11.70 1.47
CA SER A 40 6.21 12.61 2.54
C SER A 40 7.12 13.83 2.72
N SER A 41 8.35 13.79 2.19
CA SER A 41 9.28 14.92 2.26
C SER A 41 8.91 16.08 1.32
N GLY A 42 7.97 15.88 0.39
CA GLY A 42 7.38 16.96 -0.39
C GLY A 42 6.54 17.87 0.51
N SER A 43 6.90 19.15 0.61
CA SER A 43 6.38 20.14 1.57
C SER A 43 4.90 20.50 1.47
N ASP A 44 4.15 19.87 0.57
CA ASP A 44 2.79 20.30 0.25
C ASP A 44 1.76 19.36 0.91
N ILE A 45 0.75 19.96 1.55
CA ILE A 45 -0.39 19.26 2.18
C ILE A 45 -1.05 18.27 1.21
N VAL A 46 -1.06 18.58 -0.08
CA VAL A 46 -1.58 17.74 -1.16
C VAL A 46 -0.83 16.40 -1.23
N THR A 47 0.50 16.42 -1.10
CA THR A 47 1.36 15.24 -1.12
C THR A 47 1.10 14.36 0.11
N GLY A 48 0.87 14.98 1.28
CA GLY A 48 0.49 14.27 2.51
C GLY A 48 -0.89 13.60 2.43
N ILE A 49 -1.88 14.26 1.81
CA ILE A 49 -3.22 13.67 1.60
C ILE A 49 -3.14 12.51 0.59
N MET A 50 -2.39 12.67 -0.50
CA MET A 50 -2.18 11.58 -1.47
C MET A 50 -1.43 10.40 -0.86
N TYR A 51 -0.43 10.65 0.00
CA TYR A 51 0.28 9.61 0.75
C TYR A 51 -0.69 8.73 1.55
N ILE A 52 -1.55 9.34 2.36
CA ILE A 52 -2.50 8.63 3.20
C ILE A 52 -3.50 7.84 2.35
N PHE A 53 -3.98 8.43 1.25
CA PHE A 53 -5.02 7.83 0.42
C PHE A 53 -4.51 6.68 -0.47
N PHE A 54 -3.27 6.76 -0.97
CA PHE A 54 -2.76 5.80 -1.95
C PHE A 54 -1.81 4.74 -1.39
N ILE A 55 -1.06 5.03 -0.32
CA ILE A 55 -0.02 4.11 0.20
C ILE A 55 -0.04 3.93 1.72
N GLY A 56 -0.83 4.73 2.44
CA GLY A 56 -0.91 4.70 3.90
C GLY A 56 -1.29 3.33 4.47
N LEU A 57 -2.22 2.61 3.82
CA LEU A 57 -2.71 1.33 4.31
C LEU A 57 -1.61 0.25 4.30
N THR A 58 -0.90 0.09 3.18
CA THR A 58 0.26 -0.80 3.10
C THR A 58 1.39 -0.34 4.01
N PHE A 59 1.67 0.98 4.11
CA PHE A 59 2.74 1.49 4.98
C PHE A 59 2.52 1.11 6.45
N ILE A 60 1.33 1.37 6.98
CA ILE A 60 1.00 1.09 8.38
C ILE A 60 1.03 -0.42 8.62
N THR A 61 0.40 -1.18 7.73
CA THR A 61 0.30 -2.64 7.86
C THR A 61 1.67 -3.31 7.82
N ALA A 62 2.51 -2.93 6.85
CA ALA A 62 3.85 -3.49 6.70
C ALA A 62 4.76 -3.16 7.89
N ASN A 63 4.73 -1.91 8.38
CA ASN A 63 5.51 -1.52 9.56
C ASN A 63 5.07 -2.28 10.81
N LEU A 64 3.76 -2.38 11.05
CA LEU A 64 3.22 -3.13 12.19
C LEU A 64 3.69 -4.59 12.14
N ILE A 65 3.65 -5.23 10.97
CA ILE A 65 4.11 -6.60 10.78
C ILE A 65 5.61 -6.72 11.08
N TYR A 66 6.43 -5.83 10.51
CA TYR A 66 7.89 -5.86 10.67
C TYR A 66 8.38 -5.47 12.07
N GLU A 67 7.60 -4.72 12.84
CA GLU A 67 7.89 -4.41 14.25
C GLU A 67 7.48 -5.54 15.19
N THR A 68 6.42 -6.27 14.86
CA THR A 68 5.86 -7.32 15.72
C THR A 68 6.56 -8.67 15.53
N TYR A 69 6.97 -8.98 14.29
CA TYR A 69 7.44 -10.31 13.92
C TYR A 69 8.88 -10.29 13.41
N ASN A 70 9.52 -11.47 13.43
CA ASN A 70 10.83 -11.63 12.79
C ASN A 70 10.74 -11.45 11.26
N TRP A 71 11.90 -11.34 10.60
CA TRP A 71 11.98 -11.06 9.16
C TRP A 71 11.25 -12.10 8.29
N PHE A 72 11.28 -13.38 8.68
CA PHE A 72 10.68 -14.48 7.92
C PHE A 72 9.14 -14.45 8.01
N ILE A 73 8.61 -14.38 9.23
CA ILE A 73 7.16 -14.30 9.47
C ILE A 73 6.60 -13.02 8.82
N SER A 74 7.34 -11.91 8.90
CA SER A 74 6.93 -10.65 8.28
C SER A 74 6.73 -10.78 6.77
N ARG A 75 7.65 -11.47 6.08
CA ARG A 75 7.50 -11.73 4.64
C ARG A 75 6.32 -12.64 4.33
N MET A 76 6.08 -13.66 5.13
CA MET A 76 4.93 -14.56 4.94
C MET A 76 3.60 -13.82 5.11
N LEU A 77 3.48 -12.97 6.13
CA LEU A 77 2.29 -12.15 6.35
C LEU A 77 2.10 -11.10 5.24
N LEU A 78 3.19 -10.50 4.73
CA LEU A 78 3.12 -9.61 3.57
C LEU A 78 2.66 -10.33 2.30
N ILE A 79 3.07 -11.58 2.08
CA ILE A 79 2.56 -12.39 0.98
C ILE A 79 1.05 -12.60 1.12
N VAL A 80 0.57 -12.93 2.33
CA VAL A 80 -0.88 -13.07 2.59
C VAL A 80 -1.61 -11.75 2.32
N TYR A 81 -1.05 -10.63 2.74
CA TYR A 81 -1.61 -9.30 2.46
C TYR A 81 -1.67 -8.99 0.96
N ILE A 82 -0.62 -9.30 0.20
CA ILE A 82 -0.56 -9.16 -1.27
C ILE A 82 -1.66 -10.02 -1.93
N VAL A 83 -1.81 -11.28 -1.50
CA VAL A 83 -2.87 -12.16 -2.02
C VAL A 83 -4.25 -11.58 -1.72
N ALA A 84 -4.46 -11.03 -0.53
CA ALA A 84 -5.73 -10.38 -0.17
C ALA A 84 -6.01 -9.16 -1.05
N LEU A 85 -5.01 -8.32 -1.33
CA LEU A 85 -5.16 -7.17 -2.24
C LEU A 85 -5.52 -7.61 -3.67
N ILE A 86 -4.86 -8.65 -4.20
CA ILE A 86 -5.16 -9.20 -5.52
C ILE A 86 -6.60 -9.74 -5.54
N PHE A 87 -7.02 -10.46 -4.51
CA PHE A 87 -8.38 -10.97 -4.41
C PHE A 87 -9.41 -9.83 -4.40
N ILE A 88 -9.20 -8.77 -3.62
CA ILE A 88 -10.07 -7.59 -3.61
C ILE A 88 -10.12 -6.93 -4.98
N MET A 89 -8.99 -6.81 -5.67
CA MET A 89 -8.93 -6.26 -7.03
C MET A 89 -9.78 -7.07 -8.02
N THR A 90 -9.85 -8.39 -7.89
CA THR A 90 -10.70 -9.23 -8.76
C THR A 90 -12.19 -9.13 -8.48
N LEU A 91 -12.58 -8.63 -7.30
CA LEU A 91 -13.97 -8.44 -6.91
C LEU A 91 -14.53 -7.08 -7.35
N LEU A 92 -13.65 -6.11 -7.63
CA LEU A 92 -14.07 -4.82 -8.16
C LEU A 92 -14.33 -4.92 -9.67
N PRO A 93 -15.53 -4.50 -10.14
CA PRO A 93 -15.86 -4.46 -11.56
C PRO A 93 -15.12 -3.36 -12.33
#